data_AF-A0A7Y1TU85-F1
#
_entry.id   AF-A0A7Y1TU85-F1
#
_cell.length_a   1.000
_cell.length_b   1.000
_cell.length_c   1.000
_cell.angle_alpha   90.00
_cell.angle_beta   90.00
_cell.angle_gamma   90.00
#
_symmetry.space_group_name_H-M   'P 1'
#
loop_
_entity.id
_entity.type
_entity.pdbx_description
1 polymer ?
#
loop_
_entity_poly.entity_id
_entity_poly.type
_entity_poly.pdbx_seq_one_letter_code
_entity_poly.pdbx_strand_id
1 'polypeptide(L)'
;IDGDTGNTVDMKAMIHNIHVGRDGYVVIGFRGTVHDYSDIQFTQDVRNCQTCHQESDADTPQASNWRMVANRASCGTCHFSDGIAGNGANDYAIENGMHPGGFNFSDDTQCVDCHGEAATVTNDDGQLVRVEEIHRIPGLEASQNFVFSIEAVRNAVAGGAPLEVDYSVTNASGTPYDLDNDPEFTTCGDGTSRLVIDIGWTTDDFRNTDAGTSNASPLGINALGAGCGGAGTDTDGDGIYTAVASAGLPAGLTGSIAVALEGHPGSDLDGNGTIGGRSDRVAVTNAIAYFGIDGAATTPRRNAVAIEKCADCHKQLSLHGNNRTDKPEVCAMCHNPNATDINRRVAGSACVNELGTDDQPIDLKNMIHGIHSGTVGVCGFGNSAHPYFDVVYPGRLNNCEGCHQPGGYYPVEPGEILGTTVDANDPSTPTDDTVVSPNASACSGCHVDFLAAEHMKQNGGDFTATKAADSTLISSGVETCVLCHGPGRSADVGVVHGVGEFEFN
;
A
#
# COMPACT_ATOMS: atom_id res chain seq x y z
N ILE A 1 2.53 -24.83 -27.81
CA ILE A 1 1.06 -24.77 -27.77
C ILE A 1 0.58 -25.95 -26.94
N ASP A 2 -0.29 -25.70 -25.97
CA ASP A 2 -1.04 -26.74 -25.28
C ASP A 2 -2.08 -27.33 -26.25
N GLY A 3 -2.06 -28.66 -26.41
CA GLY A 3 -2.88 -29.36 -27.40
C GLY A 3 -4.37 -29.35 -27.09
N ASP A 4 -4.74 -29.16 -25.81
CA ASP A 4 -6.13 -29.19 -25.37
C ASP A 4 -6.80 -27.81 -25.49
N THR A 5 -6.07 -26.72 -25.25
CA THR A 5 -6.61 -25.35 -25.26
C THR A 5 -6.25 -24.56 -26.51
N GLY A 6 -5.17 -24.91 -27.20
CA GLY A 6 -4.60 -24.09 -28.27
C GLY A 6 -3.79 -22.88 -27.77
N ASN A 7 -3.70 -22.67 -26.45
CA ASN A 7 -2.92 -21.58 -25.88
C ASN A 7 -1.41 -21.85 -26.00
N THR A 8 -0.63 -20.79 -26.20
CA THR A 8 0.83 -20.92 -26.27
C THR A 8 1.45 -21.15 -24.90
N VAL A 9 2.50 -21.96 -24.86
CA VAL A 9 3.36 -22.20 -23.68
C VAL A 9 4.80 -21.76 -23.95
N ASP A 10 4.99 -20.93 -25.00
CA ASP A 10 6.24 -20.24 -25.24
C ASP A 10 6.53 -19.29 -24.08
N MET A 11 7.73 -19.34 -23.50
CA MET A 11 8.03 -18.71 -22.21
C MET A 11 7.64 -17.23 -22.15
N LYS A 12 8.07 -16.43 -23.14
CA LYS A 12 7.75 -14.99 -23.18
C LYS A 12 6.25 -14.73 -23.23
N ALA A 13 5.52 -15.49 -24.03
CA ALA A 13 4.10 -15.30 -24.20
C ALA A 13 3.31 -15.83 -22.98
N MET A 14 3.71 -16.97 -22.44
CA MET A 14 3.09 -17.57 -21.26
C MET A 14 3.18 -16.64 -20.06
N ILE A 15 4.39 -16.16 -19.74
CA ILE A 15 4.60 -15.31 -18.58
C ILE A 15 3.82 -13.99 -18.71
N HIS A 16 3.82 -13.32 -19.86
CA HIS A 16 3.03 -12.11 -20.02
C HIS A 16 1.52 -12.37 -19.93
N ASN A 17 0.99 -13.42 -20.57
CA ASN A 17 -0.44 -13.73 -20.49
C ASN A 17 -0.91 -14.04 -19.06
N ILE A 18 -0.06 -14.69 -18.25
CA ILE A 18 -0.35 -14.94 -16.83
C ILE A 18 -0.42 -13.62 -16.07
N HIS A 19 0.60 -12.76 -16.17
CA HIS A 19 0.68 -11.56 -15.33
C HIS A 19 -0.18 -10.39 -15.83
N VAL A 20 -0.59 -10.38 -17.09
CA VAL A 20 -1.63 -9.43 -17.57
C VAL A 20 -3.04 -9.91 -17.22
N GLY A 21 -3.19 -11.13 -16.68
CA GLY A 21 -4.50 -11.73 -16.40
C GLY A 21 -5.34 -11.90 -17.66
N ARG A 22 -4.75 -12.45 -18.74
CA ARG A 22 -5.46 -12.54 -20.02
C ARG A 22 -6.69 -13.43 -19.91
N ASP A 23 -7.84 -12.88 -20.31
CA ASP A 23 -9.09 -13.62 -20.39
C ASP A 23 -8.95 -14.86 -21.29
N GLY A 24 -9.43 -16.00 -20.78
CA GLY A 24 -9.32 -17.30 -21.43
C GLY A 24 -7.92 -17.93 -21.50
N TYR A 25 -6.90 -17.37 -20.83
CA TYR A 25 -5.58 -17.99 -20.76
C TYR A 25 -5.52 -19.17 -19.78
N VAL A 26 -6.04 -20.30 -20.26
CA VAL A 26 -6.04 -21.60 -19.56
C VAL A 26 -5.02 -22.54 -20.19
N VAL A 27 -4.32 -23.33 -19.39
CA VAL A 27 -3.42 -24.39 -19.84
C VAL A 27 -3.80 -25.71 -19.16
N ILE A 28 -3.96 -26.78 -19.96
CA ILE A 28 -4.13 -28.13 -19.44
C ILE A 28 -2.76 -28.75 -19.21
N GLY A 29 -2.39 -28.83 -17.94
CA GLY A 29 -1.09 -29.32 -17.49
C GLY A 29 -1.01 -30.84 -17.39
N PHE A 30 0.02 -31.29 -16.69
CA PHE A 30 0.30 -32.71 -16.48
C PHE A 30 -0.90 -33.45 -15.88
N ARG A 31 -1.27 -34.59 -16.47
CA ARG A 31 -2.41 -35.44 -16.07
C ARG A 31 -3.79 -34.78 -16.23
N GLY A 32 -3.92 -33.78 -17.10
CA GLY A 32 -5.19 -33.12 -17.36
C GLY A 32 -5.59 -32.11 -16.29
N THR A 33 -4.63 -31.66 -15.47
CA THR A 33 -4.87 -30.61 -14.47
C THR A 33 -5.11 -29.29 -15.17
N VAL A 34 -6.24 -28.64 -14.85
CA VAL A 34 -6.56 -27.31 -15.38
C VAL A 34 -5.79 -26.26 -14.61
N HIS A 35 -5.06 -25.40 -15.32
CA HIS A 35 -4.44 -24.20 -14.79
C HIS A 35 -5.09 -22.99 -15.45
N ASP A 36 -5.97 -22.31 -14.72
CA ASP A 36 -6.63 -21.09 -15.16
C ASP A 36 -5.90 -19.88 -14.56
N TYR A 37 -5.45 -18.96 -15.43
CA TYR A 37 -4.72 -17.75 -15.04
C TYR A 37 -5.48 -16.47 -15.38
N SER A 38 -6.75 -16.57 -15.78
CA SER A 38 -7.53 -15.42 -16.22
C SER A 38 -7.91 -14.45 -15.10
N ASP A 39 -7.92 -14.91 -13.86
CA ASP A 39 -8.25 -14.09 -12.69
C ASP A 39 -7.00 -13.58 -11.93
N ILE A 40 -5.80 -13.73 -12.51
CA ILE A 40 -4.57 -13.22 -11.89
C ILE A 40 -4.60 -11.68 -11.87
N GLN A 41 -4.38 -11.11 -10.68
CA GLN A 41 -4.21 -9.68 -10.49
C GLN A 41 -2.75 -9.38 -10.18
N PHE A 42 -2.05 -8.77 -11.13
CA PHE A 42 -0.68 -8.32 -10.90
C PHE A 42 -0.67 -7.05 -10.05
N THR A 43 0.21 -7.01 -9.05
CA THR A 43 0.24 -5.98 -8.01
C THR A 43 0.79 -4.64 -8.47
N GLN A 44 1.38 -4.58 -9.66
CA GLN A 44 2.03 -3.40 -10.22
C GLN A 44 1.37 -2.99 -11.54
N ASP A 45 1.67 -1.78 -12.00
CA ASP A 45 1.43 -1.41 -13.39
C ASP A 45 2.22 -2.36 -14.32
N VAL A 46 1.52 -3.02 -15.24
CA VAL A 46 2.10 -4.00 -16.17
C VAL A 46 3.18 -3.40 -17.09
N ARG A 47 3.24 -2.06 -17.21
CA ARG A 47 4.30 -1.33 -17.91
C ARG A 47 5.63 -1.31 -17.15
N ASN A 48 5.67 -1.75 -15.89
CA ASN A 48 6.91 -1.85 -15.13
C ASN A 48 7.76 -3.06 -15.58
N CYS A 49 8.24 -3.03 -16.83
CA CYS A 49 9.00 -4.11 -17.46
C CYS A 49 10.24 -4.51 -16.64
N GLN A 50 10.86 -3.53 -15.98
CA GLN A 50 12.07 -3.73 -15.18
C GLN A 50 11.86 -4.66 -13.99
N THR A 51 10.62 -4.89 -13.52
CA THR A 51 10.38 -5.89 -12.45
C THR A 51 10.89 -7.28 -12.83
N CYS A 52 10.86 -7.64 -14.12
CA CYS A 52 11.39 -8.90 -14.64
C CYS A 52 12.62 -8.70 -15.56
N HIS A 53 12.68 -7.58 -16.28
CA HIS A 53 13.74 -7.29 -17.25
C HIS A 53 14.84 -6.40 -16.64
N GLN A 54 15.62 -6.99 -15.74
CA GLN A 54 16.68 -6.29 -14.99
C GLN A 54 17.96 -6.11 -15.82
N GLU A 55 18.05 -5.01 -16.57
CA GLU A 55 19.27 -4.69 -17.36
C GLU A 55 20.52 -4.42 -16.49
N SER A 56 20.35 -4.22 -15.19
CA SER A 56 21.45 -4.08 -14.23
C SER A 56 22.10 -5.41 -13.83
N ASP A 57 21.45 -6.54 -14.12
CA ASP A 57 21.96 -7.87 -13.78
C ASP A 57 22.93 -8.39 -14.86
N ALA A 58 24.20 -8.49 -14.50
CA ALA A 58 25.27 -8.94 -15.38
C ALA A 58 25.11 -10.41 -15.84
N ASP A 59 24.36 -11.23 -15.10
CA ASP A 59 24.06 -12.62 -15.48
C ASP A 59 22.97 -12.72 -16.56
N THR A 60 22.30 -11.61 -16.88
CA THR A 60 21.29 -11.51 -17.94
C THR A 60 21.71 -10.52 -19.06
N PRO A 61 22.79 -10.81 -19.82
CA PRO A 61 23.38 -9.86 -20.78
C PRO A 61 22.46 -9.47 -21.95
N GLN A 62 21.32 -10.13 -22.11
CA GLN A 62 20.31 -9.88 -23.12
C GLN A 62 19.01 -9.30 -22.51
N ALA A 63 19.04 -8.83 -21.26
CA ALA A 63 17.88 -8.29 -20.58
C ALA A 63 17.18 -7.20 -21.40
N SER A 64 17.92 -6.35 -22.11
CA SER A 64 17.40 -5.27 -22.97
C SER A 64 16.54 -5.73 -24.15
N ASN A 65 16.44 -7.04 -24.42
CA ASN A 65 15.61 -7.57 -25.50
C ASN A 65 14.13 -7.16 -25.39
N TRP A 66 13.61 -6.85 -24.20
CA TRP A 66 12.23 -6.37 -24.04
C TRP A 66 11.92 -5.13 -24.89
N ARG A 67 12.90 -4.22 -25.03
CA ARG A 67 12.80 -3.03 -25.88
C ARG A 67 13.52 -3.16 -27.23
N MET A 68 14.55 -4.00 -27.33
CA MET A 68 15.36 -4.13 -28.54
C MET A 68 14.86 -5.17 -29.54
N VAL A 69 13.99 -6.10 -29.13
CA VAL A 69 13.53 -7.23 -29.96
C VAL A 69 11.99 -7.29 -29.99
N ALA A 70 11.40 -6.32 -30.69
CA ALA A 70 9.95 -6.27 -30.89
C ALA A 70 9.46 -7.39 -31.82
N ASN A 71 8.40 -8.10 -31.42
CA ASN A 71 7.80 -9.18 -32.20
C ASN A 71 6.32 -9.37 -31.81
N ARG A 72 5.51 -9.91 -32.72
CA ARG A 72 4.07 -10.09 -32.48
C ARG A 72 3.75 -11.01 -31.30
N ALA A 73 4.59 -12.04 -31.07
CA ALA A 73 4.35 -13.03 -30.04
C ALA A 73 4.55 -12.50 -28.61
N SER A 74 5.34 -11.44 -28.40
CA SER A 74 5.47 -10.77 -27.11
C SER A 74 4.55 -9.57 -26.96
N CYS A 75 4.41 -8.73 -27.99
CA CYS A 75 3.56 -7.53 -27.90
C CYS A 75 2.07 -7.91 -27.86
N GLY A 76 1.70 -8.94 -28.63
CA GLY A 76 0.35 -9.49 -28.74
C GLY A 76 -0.19 -10.20 -27.48
N THR A 77 0.58 -10.23 -26.38
CA THR A 77 0.08 -10.73 -25.09
C THR A 77 -0.59 -9.66 -24.24
N CYS A 78 -0.21 -8.39 -24.41
CA CYS A 78 -0.81 -7.26 -23.70
C CYS A 78 -1.61 -6.37 -24.65
N HIS A 79 -1.11 -6.19 -25.88
CA HIS A 79 -1.82 -5.56 -26.97
C HIS A 79 -2.49 -6.65 -27.81
N PHE A 80 -3.63 -7.15 -27.32
CA PHE A 80 -4.45 -8.16 -28.00
C PHE A 80 -5.86 -7.64 -28.31
N SER A 81 -6.58 -8.35 -29.19
CA SER A 81 -8.00 -8.06 -29.42
C SER A 81 -8.87 -8.56 -28.27
N ASP A 82 -9.67 -7.68 -27.68
CA ASP A 82 -10.69 -8.00 -26.68
C ASP A 82 -12.00 -8.57 -27.30
N GLY A 83 -12.05 -8.74 -28.63
CA GLY A 83 -13.20 -9.32 -29.32
C GLY A 83 -14.39 -8.37 -29.54
N ILE A 84 -14.27 -7.05 -29.31
CA ILE A 84 -15.35 -6.10 -29.64
C ILE A 84 -15.37 -5.80 -31.15
N ALA A 85 -16.17 -6.56 -31.90
CA ALA A 85 -16.46 -6.25 -33.30
C ALA A 85 -17.35 -4.99 -33.41
N GLY A 86 -16.79 -3.87 -33.87
CA GLY A 86 -17.60 -2.77 -34.45
C GLY A 86 -17.62 -1.42 -33.71
N ASN A 87 -16.70 -1.13 -32.79
CA ASN A 87 -16.51 0.25 -32.29
C ASN A 87 -15.69 1.14 -33.26
N GLY A 88 -15.10 0.56 -34.31
CA GLY A 88 -14.22 1.27 -35.25
C GLY A 88 -12.77 1.43 -34.79
N ALA A 89 -12.40 0.82 -33.66
CA ALA A 89 -11.08 0.81 -33.03
C ALA A 89 -10.59 -0.64 -32.82
N ASN A 90 -10.49 -1.43 -33.90
CA ASN A 90 -9.90 -2.78 -33.88
C ASN A 90 -8.35 -2.71 -33.71
N ASP A 91 -7.86 -1.91 -32.78
CA ASP A 91 -6.56 -1.29 -32.98
C ASP A 91 -5.38 -2.14 -32.50
N TYR A 92 -5.56 -3.16 -31.64
CA TYR A 92 -4.40 -3.81 -31.01
C TYR A 92 -4.39 -5.34 -31.12
N ALA A 93 -4.83 -5.95 -32.21
CA ALA A 93 -4.71 -7.42 -32.38
C ALA A 93 -3.32 -7.83 -32.90
N ILE A 94 -2.26 -7.40 -32.21
CA ILE A 94 -0.86 -7.54 -32.67
C ILE A 94 -0.48 -9.02 -32.83
N GLU A 95 -1.06 -9.92 -32.03
CA GLU A 95 -0.91 -11.37 -32.16
C GLU A 95 -1.33 -11.90 -33.54
N ASN A 96 -2.26 -11.21 -34.21
CA ASN A 96 -2.75 -11.54 -35.55
C ASN A 96 -2.07 -10.71 -36.66
N GLY A 97 -1.09 -9.88 -36.31
CA GLY A 97 -0.43 -8.93 -37.20
C GLY A 97 -1.22 -7.66 -37.46
N MET A 98 -2.41 -7.50 -36.87
CA MET A 98 -3.20 -6.27 -37.00
C MET A 98 -2.68 -5.23 -36.01
N HIS A 99 -2.54 -4.00 -36.46
CA HIS A 99 -1.90 -2.93 -35.68
C HIS A 99 -2.64 -1.61 -35.91
N PRO A 100 -2.56 -0.62 -34.98
CA PRO A 100 -3.22 0.66 -35.19
C PRO A 100 -2.73 1.33 -36.49
N GLY A 101 -3.59 2.14 -37.10
CA GLY A 101 -3.27 2.80 -38.38
C GLY A 101 -3.46 1.92 -39.62
N GLY A 102 -4.07 0.74 -39.49
CA GLY A 102 -4.40 -0.15 -40.60
C GLY A 102 -3.23 -0.97 -41.14
N PHE A 103 -2.12 -1.03 -40.39
CA PHE A 103 -1.01 -1.91 -40.74
C PHE A 103 -1.39 -3.37 -40.49
N ASN A 104 -0.92 -4.23 -41.39
CA ASN A 104 -1.06 -5.68 -41.25
C ASN A 104 0.30 -6.34 -41.52
N PHE A 105 0.89 -6.92 -40.49
CA PHE A 105 2.21 -7.52 -40.51
C PHE A 105 2.13 -9.04 -40.69
N SER A 106 2.79 -9.56 -41.74
CA SER A 106 2.96 -11.00 -41.95
C SER A 106 4.15 -11.59 -41.19
N ASP A 107 5.12 -10.76 -40.85
CA ASP A 107 6.35 -11.09 -40.12
C ASP A 107 6.76 -9.95 -39.17
N ASP A 108 7.82 -10.17 -38.40
CA ASP A 108 8.26 -9.25 -37.33
C ASP A 108 9.44 -8.35 -37.76
N THR A 109 9.79 -8.31 -39.06
CA THR A 109 11.06 -7.69 -39.51
C THR A 109 11.06 -6.17 -39.44
N GLN A 110 9.89 -5.54 -39.38
CA GLN A 110 9.72 -4.09 -39.47
C GLN A 110 9.34 -3.43 -38.13
N CYS A 111 9.14 -4.22 -37.06
CA CYS A 111 8.63 -3.69 -35.79
C CYS A 111 9.58 -2.62 -35.20
N VAL A 112 10.89 -2.87 -35.28
CA VAL A 112 11.91 -1.96 -34.75
C VAL A 112 12.13 -0.70 -35.61
N ASP A 113 11.60 -0.65 -36.82
CA ASP A 113 11.64 0.56 -37.65
C ASP A 113 10.82 1.70 -37.01
N CYS A 114 9.75 1.34 -36.29
CA CYS A 114 8.88 2.28 -35.58
C CYS A 114 9.08 2.24 -34.05
N HIS A 115 9.33 1.06 -33.48
CA HIS A 115 9.39 0.85 -32.03
C HIS A 115 10.81 0.70 -31.47
N GLY A 116 11.84 0.72 -32.31
CA GLY A 116 13.24 0.58 -31.88
C GLY A 116 13.83 1.87 -31.32
N GLU A 117 14.96 1.75 -30.62
CA GLU A 117 15.63 2.85 -29.90
C GLU A 117 15.93 4.11 -30.75
N ALA A 118 16.24 3.92 -32.03
CA ALA A 118 16.53 5.01 -32.97
C ALA A 118 15.29 5.54 -33.71
N ALA A 119 14.11 4.97 -33.48
CA ALA A 119 12.89 5.36 -34.17
C ALA A 119 12.37 6.72 -33.66
N THR A 120 11.79 7.48 -34.57
CA THR A 120 11.23 8.82 -34.29
C THR A 120 9.73 8.88 -34.56
N VAL A 121 9.08 7.71 -34.65
CA VAL A 121 7.64 7.60 -34.90
C VAL A 121 6.88 7.97 -33.63
N THR A 122 5.77 8.68 -33.80
CA THR A 122 4.90 9.09 -32.69
C THR A 122 3.49 8.56 -32.86
N ASN A 123 2.74 8.45 -31.76
CA ASN A 123 1.29 8.27 -31.78
C ASN A 123 0.57 9.59 -32.11
N ASP A 124 -0.76 9.56 -32.09
CA ASP A 124 -1.61 10.73 -32.39
C ASP A 124 -1.43 11.87 -31.38
N ASP A 125 -0.99 11.55 -30.16
CA ASP A 125 -0.67 12.50 -29.09
C ASP A 125 0.76 13.07 -29.19
N GLY A 126 1.53 12.67 -30.22
CA GLY A 126 2.90 13.15 -30.45
C GLY A 126 3.95 12.49 -29.55
N GLN A 127 3.60 11.45 -28.79
CA GLN A 127 4.53 10.68 -27.97
C GLN A 127 5.29 9.66 -28.80
N LEU A 128 6.60 9.50 -28.55
CA LEU A 128 7.42 8.50 -29.22
C LEU A 128 6.91 7.09 -28.90
N VAL A 129 6.72 6.26 -29.94
CA VAL A 129 6.25 4.88 -29.77
C VAL A 129 7.39 3.87 -29.56
N ARG A 130 8.58 4.35 -29.18
CA ARG A 130 9.68 3.47 -28.74
C ARG A 130 9.23 2.69 -27.52
N VAL A 131 9.55 1.41 -27.44
CA VAL A 131 9.04 0.53 -26.38
C VAL A 131 9.36 1.11 -25.00
N GLU A 132 10.58 1.59 -24.78
CA GLU A 132 10.98 2.16 -23.50
C GLU A 132 10.33 3.51 -23.16
N GLU A 133 9.90 4.29 -24.15
CA GLU A 133 9.29 5.61 -23.92
C GLU A 133 7.79 5.50 -23.65
N ILE A 134 7.08 4.70 -24.45
CA ILE A 134 5.62 4.59 -24.35
C ILE A 134 5.18 3.79 -23.11
N HIS A 135 6.05 2.92 -22.59
CA HIS A 135 5.83 2.17 -21.36
C HIS A 135 6.38 2.88 -20.10
N ARG A 136 6.74 4.16 -20.20
CA ARG A 136 7.05 4.96 -19.01
C ARG A 136 5.80 5.06 -18.12
N ILE A 137 6.04 5.30 -16.84
CA ILE A 137 5.00 5.45 -15.82
C ILE A 137 5.09 6.90 -15.31
N PRO A 138 4.38 7.86 -15.95
CA PRO A 138 4.53 9.28 -15.66
C PRO A 138 4.33 9.62 -14.18
N GLY A 139 3.37 9.00 -13.51
CA GLY A 139 3.14 9.22 -12.08
C GLY A 139 4.33 8.81 -11.19
N LEU A 140 4.99 7.69 -11.50
CA LEU A 140 6.17 7.23 -10.76
C LEU A 140 7.36 8.16 -11.01
N GLU A 141 7.55 8.64 -12.24
CA GLU A 141 8.60 9.60 -12.58
C GLU A 141 8.35 10.96 -11.94
N ALA A 142 7.10 11.46 -12.00
CA ALA A 142 6.70 12.70 -11.37
C ALA A 142 6.89 12.65 -9.85
N SER A 143 6.67 11.51 -9.21
CA SER A 143 6.85 11.35 -7.76
C SER A 143 8.26 11.70 -7.28
N GLN A 144 9.27 11.49 -8.14
CA GLN A 144 10.67 11.79 -7.82
C GLN A 144 10.94 13.28 -7.70
N ASN A 145 10.03 14.13 -8.19
CA ASN A 145 10.14 15.58 -8.08
C ASN A 145 9.54 16.15 -6.79
N PHE A 146 9.05 15.32 -5.88
CA PHE A 146 8.44 15.79 -4.63
C PHE A 146 9.06 15.08 -3.43
N VAL A 147 9.51 15.86 -2.45
CA VAL A 147 10.06 15.39 -1.19
C VAL A 147 9.33 16.09 -0.07
N PHE A 148 8.60 15.32 0.73
CA PHE A 148 7.88 15.77 1.91
C PHE A 148 8.81 15.73 3.13
N SER A 149 8.75 16.77 3.98
CA SER A 149 9.56 16.86 5.19
C SER A 149 8.77 17.44 6.37
N ILE A 150 8.99 16.87 7.56
CA ILE A 150 8.61 17.49 8.84
C ILE A 150 9.86 18.13 9.43
N GLU A 151 9.86 19.45 9.58
CA GLU A 151 11.04 20.23 9.97
C GLU A 151 11.11 20.40 11.50
N ALA A 152 10.00 20.76 12.12
CA ALA A 152 9.92 20.94 13.56
C ALA A 152 8.49 20.77 14.09
N VAL A 153 8.40 20.46 15.38
CA VAL A 153 7.13 20.47 16.11
C VAL A 153 7.30 21.23 17.40
N ARG A 154 6.37 22.14 17.66
CA ARG A 154 6.30 22.97 18.88
C ARG A 154 5.01 22.65 19.64
N ASN A 155 5.02 22.95 20.94
CA ASN A 155 3.89 22.71 21.85
C ASN A 155 3.46 21.23 21.99
N ALA A 156 4.40 20.27 21.86
CA ALA A 156 4.15 18.86 22.18
C ALA A 156 4.02 18.65 23.71
N VAL A 157 2.96 19.18 24.31
CA VAL A 157 2.70 19.23 25.75
C VAL A 157 1.34 18.60 26.03
N ALA A 158 1.27 17.65 26.96
CA ALA A 158 0.03 16.96 27.29
C ALA A 158 -0.99 17.92 27.93
N GLY A 159 -2.21 17.99 27.38
CA GLY A 159 -3.23 18.96 27.80
C GLY A 159 -2.83 20.42 27.56
N GLY A 160 -1.80 20.66 26.74
CA GLY A 160 -1.25 21.98 26.44
C GLY A 160 -2.03 22.71 25.35
N ALA A 161 -1.42 23.81 24.86
CA ALA A 161 -1.90 24.50 23.68
C ALA A 161 -1.83 23.59 22.43
N PRO A 162 -2.55 23.92 21.34
CA PRO A 162 -2.44 23.20 20.08
C PRO A 162 -1.00 23.09 19.58
N LEU A 163 -0.66 21.95 18.97
CA LEU A 163 0.65 21.74 18.35
C LEU A 163 0.81 22.64 17.14
N GLU A 164 2.04 23.10 16.94
CA GLU A 164 2.45 23.78 15.72
C GLU A 164 3.45 22.87 15.01
N VAL A 165 3.20 22.61 13.73
CA VAL A 165 4.02 21.73 12.90
C VAL A 165 4.61 22.55 11.77
N ASP A 166 5.93 22.57 11.69
CA ASP A 166 6.69 23.17 10.61
C ASP A 166 7.06 22.07 9.61
N TYR A 167 6.76 22.29 8.34
CA TYR A 167 6.91 21.29 7.28
C TYR A 167 7.28 21.97 5.95
N SER A 168 7.87 21.20 5.05
CA SER A 168 8.23 21.69 3.72
C SER A 168 7.93 20.64 2.65
N VAL A 169 7.76 21.12 1.43
CA VAL A 169 7.77 20.28 0.23
C VAL A 169 8.81 20.83 -0.71
N THR A 170 9.75 19.99 -1.13
CA THR A 170 10.85 20.39 -2.02
C THR A 170 10.90 19.49 -3.25
N ASN A 171 11.55 19.97 -4.31
CA ASN A 171 11.96 19.10 -5.40
C ASN A 171 13.22 18.30 -5.06
N ALA A 172 13.62 17.37 -5.94
CA ALA A 172 14.82 16.55 -5.74
C ALA A 172 16.14 17.36 -5.58
N SER A 173 16.16 18.62 -6.02
CA SER A 173 17.31 19.53 -5.86
C SER A 173 17.26 20.36 -4.57
N GLY A 174 16.20 20.20 -3.77
CA GLY A 174 15.98 20.95 -2.53
C GLY A 174 15.38 22.34 -2.73
N THR A 175 14.86 22.67 -3.92
CA THR A 175 14.10 23.92 -4.11
C THR A 175 12.70 23.74 -3.51
N PRO A 176 12.24 24.64 -2.62
CA PRO A 176 10.91 24.56 -2.03
C PRO A 176 9.83 24.86 -3.07
N TYR A 177 8.69 24.16 -2.92
CA TYR A 177 7.44 24.49 -3.59
C TYR A 177 6.69 25.55 -2.78
N ASP A 178 6.04 26.46 -3.49
CA ASP A 178 5.12 27.45 -2.94
C ASP A 178 3.71 26.86 -2.91
N LEU A 179 3.27 26.41 -1.72
CA LEU A 179 1.97 25.76 -1.54
C LEU A 179 0.77 26.71 -1.73
N ASP A 180 1.00 28.02 -1.83
CA ASP A 180 -0.04 29.02 -2.07
C ASP A 180 -0.20 29.36 -3.56
N ASN A 181 0.83 29.12 -4.38
CA ASN A 181 0.86 29.57 -5.78
C ASN A 181 1.18 28.47 -6.80
N ASP A 182 1.89 27.41 -6.44
CA ASP A 182 2.26 26.35 -7.38
C ASP A 182 1.03 25.49 -7.73
N PRO A 183 0.76 25.22 -9.03
CA PRO A 183 -0.42 24.50 -9.47
C PRO A 183 -0.47 23.06 -8.95
N GLU A 184 0.68 22.47 -8.63
CA GLU A 184 0.82 21.17 -8.00
C GLU A 184 0.08 21.09 -6.65
N PHE A 185 -0.03 22.21 -5.93
CA PHE A 185 -0.65 22.28 -4.60
C PHE A 185 -1.93 23.12 -4.54
N THR A 186 -2.20 23.92 -5.57
CA THR A 186 -3.39 24.79 -5.64
C THR A 186 -4.57 24.21 -6.42
N THR A 187 -4.38 23.11 -7.18
CA THR A 187 -5.48 22.39 -7.86
C THR A 187 -6.24 21.44 -6.92
N CYS A 188 -6.79 21.97 -5.84
CA CYS A 188 -7.49 21.18 -4.81
C CYS A 188 -9.02 21.14 -5.00
N GLY A 189 -9.60 21.98 -5.86
CA GLY A 189 -11.05 22.13 -6.01
C GLY A 189 -11.77 20.88 -6.52
N ASP A 190 -11.09 20.04 -7.28
CA ASP A 190 -11.54 18.72 -7.76
C ASP A 190 -10.86 17.56 -7.01
N GLY A 191 -10.06 17.88 -6.00
CA GLY A 191 -9.26 16.95 -5.21
C GLY A 191 -8.03 16.41 -5.94
N THR A 192 -7.47 17.12 -6.92
CA THR A 192 -6.18 16.72 -7.55
C THR A 192 -5.00 16.93 -6.62
N SER A 193 -4.99 18.04 -5.88
CA SER A 193 -3.98 18.33 -4.85
C SER A 193 -4.55 18.07 -3.45
N ARG A 194 -3.79 17.37 -2.62
CA ARG A 194 -4.12 17.17 -1.20
C ARG A 194 -2.82 17.06 -0.40
N LEU A 195 -2.78 17.72 0.77
CA LEU A 195 -1.70 17.57 1.73
C LEU A 195 -2.28 17.64 3.13
N VAL A 196 -1.94 16.68 3.98
CA VAL A 196 -2.45 16.57 5.34
C VAL A 196 -1.35 16.17 6.29
N ILE A 197 -1.33 16.82 7.45
CA ILE A 197 -0.52 16.42 8.59
C ILE A 197 -1.38 15.51 9.47
N ASP A 198 -0.90 14.30 9.72
CA ASP A 198 -1.49 13.36 10.68
C ASP A 198 -0.66 13.34 11.96
N ILE A 199 -1.31 13.41 13.12
CA ILE A 199 -0.68 13.36 14.45
C ILE A 199 -1.25 12.18 15.22
N GLY A 200 -0.39 11.23 15.59
CA GLY A 200 -0.77 9.99 16.28
C GLY A 200 0.00 9.78 17.57
N TRP A 201 -0.63 9.10 18.53
CA TRP A 201 -0.04 8.81 19.84
C TRP A 201 -0.49 7.47 20.43
N THR A 202 0.32 6.85 21.28
CA THR A 202 1.75 7.14 21.56
C THR A 202 2.63 6.21 20.71
N THR A 203 3.95 6.41 20.68
CA THR A 203 4.83 5.62 19.79
C THR A 203 5.15 4.21 20.29
N ASP A 204 4.83 3.87 21.53
CA ASP A 204 4.83 2.49 22.03
C ASP A 204 3.82 1.63 21.26
N ASP A 205 2.58 2.08 21.15
CA ASP A 205 1.62 1.67 20.12
C ASP A 205 0.55 2.74 19.91
N PHE A 206 0.11 2.91 18.67
CA PHE A 206 -0.89 3.91 18.37
C PHE A 206 -2.24 3.50 18.94
N ARG A 207 -2.87 4.43 19.65
CA ARG A 207 -4.20 4.28 20.25
C ARG A 207 -5.15 5.36 19.77
N ASN A 208 -4.65 6.60 19.58
CA ASN A 208 -5.38 7.79 19.17
C ASN A 208 -6.74 8.01 19.86
N THR A 209 -6.91 7.45 21.06
CA THR A 209 -8.06 7.75 21.90
C THR A 209 -8.02 9.23 22.27
N ASP A 210 -9.19 9.83 22.43
CA ASP A 210 -9.37 11.24 22.76
C ASP A 210 -8.86 12.23 21.69
N ALA A 211 -8.61 11.77 20.45
CA ALA A 211 -8.25 12.65 19.33
C ALA A 211 -9.39 13.57 18.86
N GLY A 212 -10.61 13.37 19.37
CA GLY A 212 -11.82 14.01 18.84
C GLY A 212 -12.31 13.41 17.52
N THR A 213 -11.74 12.28 17.11
CA THR A 213 -12.12 11.48 15.94
C THR A 213 -12.81 10.19 16.40
N SER A 214 -13.58 9.55 15.52
CA SER A 214 -14.10 8.20 15.78
C SER A 214 -13.13 7.13 15.25
N ASN A 215 -13.21 5.93 15.82
CA ASN A 215 -12.48 4.74 15.40
C ASN A 215 -10.96 4.94 15.41
N ALA A 216 -10.45 5.54 16.50
CA ALA A 216 -9.03 5.70 16.77
C ALA A 216 -8.21 6.30 15.61
N SER A 217 -8.78 7.25 14.86
CA SER A 217 -8.07 7.93 13.77
C SER A 217 -7.14 9.02 14.31
N PRO A 218 -5.96 9.26 13.70
CA PRO A 218 -5.07 10.34 14.12
C PRO A 218 -5.74 11.72 13.96
N LEU A 219 -5.19 12.72 14.64
CA LEU A 219 -5.60 14.11 14.45
C LEU A 219 -5.05 14.61 13.10
N GLY A 220 -5.94 15.00 12.19
CA GLY A 220 -5.58 15.49 10.85
C GLY A 220 -5.66 17.01 10.72
N ILE A 221 -4.72 17.60 9.97
CA ILE A 221 -4.69 19.03 9.63
C ILE A 221 -4.54 19.16 8.11
N ASN A 222 -5.41 19.93 7.45
CA ASN A 222 -5.21 20.27 6.04
C ASN A 222 -3.98 21.20 5.93
N ALA A 223 -2.91 20.68 5.33
CA ALA A 223 -1.59 21.32 5.26
C ALA A 223 -1.37 22.07 3.93
N LEU A 224 -2.41 22.24 3.12
CA LEU A 224 -2.33 23.16 1.98
C LEU A 224 -2.43 24.62 2.43
N GLY A 225 -2.13 25.53 1.52
CA GLY A 225 -2.32 26.97 1.71
C GLY A 225 -3.79 27.37 1.84
N ALA A 226 -4.02 28.63 2.19
CA ALA A 226 -5.37 29.16 2.45
C ALA A 226 -6.30 29.08 1.22
N GLY A 227 -5.75 29.14 0.01
CA GLY A 227 -6.48 28.97 -1.26
C GLY A 227 -7.19 27.61 -1.37
N CYS A 228 -6.69 26.60 -0.66
CA CYS A 228 -7.26 25.25 -0.57
C CYS A 228 -7.96 24.97 0.76
N GLY A 229 -8.30 26.03 1.51
CA GLY A 229 -8.92 25.91 2.83
C GLY A 229 -8.02 25.22 3.86
N GLY A 230 -6.71 25.20 3.63
CA GLY A 230 -5.75 24.62 4.56
C GLY A 230 -5.26 25.63 5.60
N ALA A 231 -4.51 25.11 6.57
CA ALA A 231 -3.99 25.85 7.70
C ALA A 231 -2.49 26.19 7.55
N GLY A 232 -1.87 25.81 6.43
CA GLY A 232 -0.46 26.09 6.15
C GLY A 232 -0.23 27.58 5.92
N THR A 233 0.77 28.13 6.60
CA THR A 233 1.23 29.51 6.37
C THR A 233 2.75 29.57 6.31
N ASP A 234 3.30 30.19 5.28
CA ASP A 234 4.71 30.58 5.18
C ASP A 234 4.81 32.10 5.36
N THR A 235 5.14 32.56 6.57
CA THR A 235 5.08 34.00 6.90
C THR A 235 6.37 34.73 6.55
N ASP A 236 7.52 34.07 6.57
CA ASP A 236 8.83 34.64 6.27
C ASP A 236 9.31 34.35 4.82
N GLY A 237 8.58 33.51 4.09
CA GLY A 237 8.79 33.24 2.66
C GLY A 237 10.00 32.34 2.41
N ASP A 238 10.36 31.49 3.38
CA ASP A 238 11.52 30.61 3.28
C ASP A 238 11.19 29.22 2.70
N GLY A 239 9.91 28.95 2.42
CA GLY A 239 9.41 27.67 1.92
C GLY A 239 9.10 26.64 3.02
N ILE A 240 9.18 27.03 4.30
CA ILE A 240 8.76 26.23 5.44
C ILE A 240 7.40 26.74 5.92
N TYR A 241 6.39 25.90 5.80
CA TYR A 241 5.04 26.20 6.22
C TYR A 241 4.84 25.78 7.68
N THR A 242 4.15 26.62 8.46
CA THR A 242 3.62 26.26 9.77
C THR A 242 2.13 25.94 9.66
N ALA A 243 1.70 24.82 10.22
CA ALA A 243 0.29 24.50 10.44
C ALA A 243 0.00 24.30 11.93
N VAL A 244 -1.11 24.85 12.40
CA VAL A 244 -1.54 24.75 13.81
C VAL A 244 -2.68 23.76 13.93
N ALA A 245 -2.55 22.80 14.84
CA ALA A 245 -3.57 21.81 15.13
C ALA A 245 -4.87 22.49 15.64
N SER A 246 -6.00 21.85 15.40
CA SER A 246 -7.30 22.32 15.92
C SER A 246 -7.47 22.09 17.43
N ALA A 247 -6.68 21.18 18.00
CA ALA A 247 -6.67 20.83 19.41
C ALA A 247 -5.25 20.54 19.91
N GLY A 248 -5.04 20.68 21.23
CA GLY A 248 -3.83 20.21 21.91
C GLY A 248 -3.84 18.70 22.12
N LEU A 249 -2.69 18.15 22.54
CA LEU A 249 -2.60 16.74 22.92
C LEU A 249 -3.53 16.43 24.11
N PRO A 250 -4.15 15.24 24.15
CA PRO A 250 -4.89 14.79 25.32
C PRO A 250 -4.07 14.89 26.62
N ALA A 251 -4.74 15.21 27.73
CA ALA A 251 -4.11 15.31 29.03
C ALA A 251 -3.63 13.93 29.53
N GLY A 252 -2.49 13.89 30.20
CA GLY A 252 -1.95 12.66 30.79
C GLY A 252 -1.20 11.74 29.82
N LEU A 253 -1.07 12.11 28.54
CA LEU A 253 -0.19 11.41 27.61
C LEU A 253 1.27 11.51 28.04
N THR A 254 2.04 10.45 27.80
CA THR A 254 3.48 10.37 28.09
C THR A 254 4.20 9.72 26.91
N GLY A 255 5.53 9.79 26.88
CA GLY A 255 6.33 9.17 25.82
C GLY A 255 6.50 10.10 24.62
N SER A 256 6.17 9.63 23.41
CA SER A 256 6.33 10.40 22.18
C SER A 256 5.09 10.32 21.28
N ILE A 257 4.96 11.31 20.41
CA ILE A 257 4.01 11.35 19.30
C ILE A 257 4.71 11.05 17.97
N ALA A 258 3.93 10.66 16.97
CA ALA A 258 4.34 10.64 15.58
C ALA A 258 3.59 11.72 14.81
N VAL A 259 4.30 12.42 13.92
CA VAL A 259 3.75 13.42 13.01
C VAL A 259 4.12 13.02 11.60
N ALA A 260 3.13 12.86 10.74
CA ALA A 260 3.31 12.45 9.35
C ALA A 260 2.78 13.52 8.39
N LEU A 261 3.43 13.66 7.23
CA LEU A 261 2.95 14.45 6.10
C LEU A 261 2.56 13.49 4.99
N GLU A 262 1.27 13.46 4.66
CA GLU A 262 0.69 12.59 3.65
C GLU A 262 -0.14 13.38 2.64
N GLY A 263 -0.27 12.85 1.43
CA GLY A 263 -0.99 13.52 0.36
C GLY A 263 -0.46 13.20 -1.02
N HIS A 264 -0.95 13.96 -1.99
CA HIS A 264 -0.52 13.92 -3.38
C HIS A 264 -0.55 15.33 -3.99
N PRO A 265 0.54 15.79 -4.62
CA PRO A 265 0.48 16.92 -5.54
C PRO A 265 -0.22 16.52 -6.85
N GLY A 266 -0.67 17.53 -7.59
CA GLY A 266 -1.12 17.39 -8.97
C GLY A 266 0.03 17.51 -9.96
N SER A 267 -0.03 16.78 -11.06
CA SER A 267 0.86 16.96 -12.22
C SER A 267 0.12 16.55 -13.50
N ASP A 268 0.44 17.15 -14.64
CA ASP A 268 -0.18 16.82 -15.93
C ASP A 268 0.37 15.46 -16.40
N LEU A 269 -0.26 14.38 -15.95
CA LEU A 269 0.21 13.01 -16.18
C LEU A 269 -0.33 12.43 -17.48
N ASP A 270 -1.42 12.99 -18.02
CA ASP A 270 -2.02 12.58 -19.29
C ASP A 270 -1.51 13.41 -20.49
N GLY A 271 -0.78 14.50 -20.25
CA GLY A 271 -0.16 15.34 -21.27
C GLY A 271 -1.14 16.28 -21.98
N ASN A 272 -2.32 16.52 -21.40
CA ASN A 272 -3.35 17.36 -22.01
C ASN A 272 -3.08 18.88 -21.86
N GLY A 273 -2.02 19.25 -21.14
CA GLY A 273 -1.61 20.63 -20.88
C GLY A 273 -2.26 21.27 -19.66
N THR A 274 -3.00 20.51 -18.86
CA THR A 274 -3.70 20.97 -17.65
C THR A 274 -3.55 19.96 -16.51
N ILE A 275 -3.47 20.45 -15.28
CA ILE A 275 -3.52 19.62 -14.08
C ILE A 275 -4.98 19.56 -13.63
N GLY A 276 -5.57 18.36 -13.55
CA GLY A 276 -6.93 18.19 -13.07
C GLY A 276 -7.44 16.74 -13.03
N GLY A 277 -8.31 16.48 -12.08
CA GLY A 277 -8.93 15.18 -11.86
C GLY A 277 -8.04 14.15 -11.14
N ARG A 278 -8.57 12.93 -11.03
CA ARG A 278 -7.93 11.85 -10.26
C ARG A 278 -6.73 11.24 -10.98
N SER A 279 -6.68 11.31 -12.31
CA SER A 279 -5.59 10.79 -13.15
C SER A 279 -4.27 11.52 -12.93
N ASP A 280 -4.34 12.77 -12.45
CA ASP A 280 -3.19 13.67 -12.29
C ASP A 280 -2.62 13.69 -10.86
N ARG A 281 -3.08 12.78 -10.00
CA ARG A 281 -2.60 12.67 -8.63
C ARG A 281 -1.28 11.92 -8.59
N VAL A 282 -0.23 12.56 -8.11
CA VAL A 282 1.09 11.95 -7.98
C VAL A 282 1.22 11.27 -6.62
N ALA A 283 1.45 9.96 -6.60
CA ALA A 283 1.74 9.23 -5.37
C ALA A 283 3.15 9.58 -4.87
N VAL A 284 3.26 10.29 -3.76
CA VAL A 284 4.55 10.72 -3.18
C VAL A 284 4.78 10.01 -1.85
N THR A 285 5.98 9.43 -1.67
CA THR A 285 6.40 8.81 -0.41
C THR A 285 6.15 9.77 0.75
N ASN A 286 5.39 9.33 1.75
CA ASN A 286 5.05 10.18 2.88
C ASN A 286 6.28 10.48 3.76
N ALA A 287 6.17 11.55 4.57
CA ALA A 287 7.15 11.86 5.60
C ALA A 287 6.61 11.47 6.98
N ILE A 288 7.49 11.11 7.90
CA ILE A 288 7.13 10.89 9.31
C ILE A 288 8.30 11.25 10.22
N ALA A 289 8.00 11.91 11.33
CA ALA A 289 8.93 12.27 12.38
C ALA A 289 8.31 12.04 13.78
N TYR A 290 9.15 11.98 14.81
CA TYR A 290 8.75 11.65 16.17
C TYR A 290 9.21 12.72 17.16
N PHE A 291 8.40 12.99 18.17
CA PHE A 291 8.67 14.05 19.14
C PHE A 291 8.25 13.62 20.56
N GLY A 292 9.15 13.83 21.53
CA GLY A 292 8.85 13.59 22.94
C GLY A 292 7.82 14.57 23.50
N ILE A 293 6.90 14.05 24.31
CA ILE A 293 5.87 14.83 25.01
C ILE A 293 6.49 15.39 26.30
N ASP A 294 6.19 16.65 26.65
CA ASP A 294 6.66 17.31 27.89
C ASP A 294 8.20 17.28 28.06
N GLY A 295 8.95 17.28 26.95
CA GLY A 295 10.41 17.20 26.95
C GLY A 295 10.97 15.81 27.25
N ALA A 296 10.14 14.76 27.19
CA ALA A 296 10.60 13.38 27.23
C ALA A 296 11.57 13.09 26.07
N ALA A 297 12.40 12.05 26.23
CA ALA A 297 13.26 11.58 25.15
C ALA A 297 12.40 11.05 23.99
N THR A 298 12.64 11.56 22.79
CA THR A 298 11.99 11.08 21.57
C THR A 298 12.31 9.60 21.35
N THR A 299 11.26 8.78 21.29
CA THR A 299 11.36 7.35 20.99
C THR A 299 10.52 7.04 19.75
N PRO A 300 11.13 6.65 18.62
CA PRO A 300 10.39 6.21 17.44
C PRO A 300 9.50 5.00 17.73
N ARG A 301 8.42 4.84 16.96
CA ARG A 301 7.65 3.60 17.01
C ARG A 301 8.50 2.43 16.52
N ARG A 302 8.35 1.27 17.16
CA ARG A 302 8.98 0.02 16.71
C ARG A 302 8.65 -0.22 15.24
N ASN A 303 9.63 -0.68 14.48
CA ASN A 303 9.41 -1.11 13.10
C ASN A 303 9.67 -2.62 12.98
N ALA A 304 8.66 -3.36 12.55
CA ALA A 304 8.70 -4.80 12.37
C ALA A 304 8.88 -5.20 10.90
N VAL A 305 8.64 -4.28 9.97
CA VAL A 305 8.59 -4.51 8.52
C VAL A 305 9.50 -3.53 7.79
N ALA A 306 9.84 -3.83 6.54
CA ALA A 306 10.65 -2.96 5.69
C ALA A 306 9.84 -2.55 4.46
N ILE A 307 9.83 -1.27 4.12
CA ILE A 307 9.07 -0.81 2.94
C ILE A 307 9.67 -1.36 1.65
N GLU A 308 10.98 -1.58 1.63
CA GLU A 308 11.69 -2.18 0.50
C GLU A 308 11.14 -3.57 0.18
N LYS A 309 10.75 -4.33 1.20
CA LYS A 309 10.14 -5.67 1.03
C LYS A 309 8.73 -5.60 0.47
N CYS A 310 7.96 -4.56 0.79
CA CYS A 310 6.69 -4.30 0.12
C CYS A 310 6.91 -3.93 -1.35
N ALA A 311 7.95 -3.13 -1.63
CA ALA A 311 8.29 -2.67 -2.97
C ALA A 311 8.75 -3.81 -3.91
N ASP A 312 9.25 -4.93 -3.39
CA ASP A 312 9.55 -6.14 -4.18
C ASP A 312 8.32 -6.62 -4.98
N CYS A 313 7.13 -6.51 -4.39
CA CYS A 313 5.87 -6.90 -5.04
C CYS A 313 5.08 -5.69 -5.58
N HIS A 314 5.05 -4.57 -4.86
CA HIS A 314 4.17 -3.43 -5.19
C HIS A 314 4.86 -2.31 -5.97
N LYS A 315 6.20 -2.32 -6.09
CA LYS A 315 7.06 -1.27 -6.65
C LYS A 315 6.99 0.07 -5.90
N GLN A 316 5.81 0.65 -5.81
CA GLN A 316 5.44 1.80 -4.99
C GLN A 316 4.07 1.48 -4.40
N LEU A 317 4.01 1.19 -3.10
CA LEU A 317 2.76 0.89 -2.44
C LEU A 317 2.05 2.19 -2.09
N SER A 318 1.04 2.53 -2.87
CA SER A 318 0.20 3.70 -2.63
C SER A 318 -1.28 3.31 -2.51
N LEU A 319 -1.92 3.79 -1.44
CA LEU A 319 -3.30 3.50 -1.10
C LEU A 319 -4.08 4.79 -0.81
N HIS A 320 -5.40 4.64 -0.69
CA HIS A 320 -6.32 5.75 -0.39
C HIS A 320 -6.27 6.88 -1.44
N GLY A 321 -6.18 6.51 -2.72
CA GLY A 321 -6.22 7.46 -3.84
C GLY A 321 -4.96 8.33 -3.93
N ASN A 322 -3.79 7.68 -3.80
CA ASN A 322 -2.44 8.25 -3.89
C ASN A 322 -1.98 9.05 -2.67
N ASN A 323 -2.69 8.96 -1.55
CA ASN A 323 -2.39 9.76 -0.37
C ASN A 323 -1.39 9.10 0.59
N ARG A 324 -1.55 7.79 0.84
CA ARG A 324 -0.66 7.04 1.74
C ARG A 324 0.29 6.19 0.93
N THR A 325 1.56 6.56 0.92
CA THR A 325 2.57 5.98 0.01
C THR A 325 3.86 5.67 0.77
N ASP A 326 4.32 4.43 0.65
CA ASP A 326 5.67 3.99 1.03
C ASP A 326 6.17 4.34 2.45
N LYS A 327 5.26 4.31 3.44
CA LYS A 327 5.59 4.44 4.87
C LYS A 327 4.67 3.57 5.75
N PRO A 328 5.09 2.34 6.11
CA PRO A 328 4.30 1.45 6.98
C PRO A 328 3.92 2.09 8.32
N GLU A 329 4.77 2.98 8.84
CA GLU A 329 4.52 3.71 10.07
C GLU A 329 3.31 4.64 9.96
N VAL A 330 3.11 5.27 8.80
CA VAL A 330 1.95 6.12 8.52
C VAL A 330 0.69 5.26 8.39
N CYS A 331 0.78 4.09 7.75
CA CYS A 331 -0.33 3.13 7.69
C CYS A 331 -0.79 2.76 9.11
N ALA A 332 0.16 2.42 9.99
CA ALA A 332 -0.10 2.02 11.37
C ALA A 332 -0.75 3.12 12.22
N MET A 333 -0.65 4.41 11.85
CA MET A 333 -1.31 5.49 12.58
C MET A 333 -2.85 5.35 12.53
N CYS A 334 -3.40 4.94 11.39
CA CYS A 334 -4.83 4.70 11.21
C CYS A 334 -5.21 3.23 11.41
N HIS A 335 -4.39 2.32 10.88
CA HIS A 335 -4.54 0.87 10.98
C HIS A 335 -3.91 0.38 12.29
N ASN A 336 -4.43 0.88 13.41
CA ASN A 336 -3.93 0.60 14.75
C ASN A 336 -4.82 -0.41 15.51
N PRO A 337 -4.36 -0.93 16.66
CA PRO A 337 -5.06 -1.99 17.38
C PRO A 337 -6.45 -1.64 17.91
N ASN A 338 -6.87 -0.37 17.92
CA ASN A 338 -8.21 0.06 18.34
C ASN A 338 -9.18 0.22 17.17
N ALA A 339 -8.72 0.12 15.92
CA ALA A 339 -9.52 0.45 14.76
C ALA A 339 -10.11 -0.80 14.08
N THR A 340 -11.40 -0.71 13.75
CA THR A 340 -12.10 -1.65 12.85
C THR A 340 -12.64 -0.89 11.63
N ASP A 341 -13.29 -1.59 10.72
CA ASP A 341 -13.98 -0.96 9.59
C ASP A 341 -15.43 -0.54 9.90
N ILE A 342 -15.85 -0.55 11.18
CA ILE A 342 -17.22 -0.28 11.63
C ILE A 342 -17.82 1.00 11.04
N ASN A 343 -17.03 2.07 10.94
CA ASN A 343 -17.44 3.36 10.35
C ASN A 343 -17.74 3.30 8.85
N ARG A 344 -17.43 2.18 8.18
CA ARG A 344 -17.73 1.93 6.77
C ARG A 344 -18.88 0.93 6.58
N ARG A 345 -19.34 0.28 7.65
CA ARG A 345 -20.47 -0.68 7.66
C ARG A 345 -21.82 0.01 7.74
N VAL A 346 -22.08 0.85 6.74
CA VAL A 346 -23.37 1.55 6.62
C VAL A 346 -24.42 0.61 6.04
N ALA A 347 -25.55 0.43 6.73
CA ALA A 347 -26.64 -0.43 6.27
C ALA A 347 -27.11 -0.06 4.86
N GLY A 348 -27.22 -1.06 3.97
CA GLY A 348 -27.61 -0.89 2.58
C GLY A 348 -26.49 -0.42 1.64
N SER A 349 -25.27 -0.20 2.15
CA SER A 349 -24.10 0.04 1.31
C SER A 349 -23.66 -1.22 0.56
N ALA A 350 -22.85 -1.02 -0.49
CA ALA A 350 -22.20 -2.12 -1.19
C ALA A 350 -21.41 -3.01 -0.22
N CYS A 351 -20.71 -2.41 0.74
CA CYS A 351 -19.94 -3.20 1.69
C CYS A 351 -20.82 -4.16 2.52
N VAL A 352 -21.88 -3.65 3.13
CA VAL A 352 -22.74 -4.48 4.00
C VAL A 352 -23.46 -5.58 3.20
N ASN A 353 -23.81 -5.30 1.94
CA ASN A 353 -24.47 -6.29 1.09
C ASN A 353 -23.56 -7.49 0.77
N GLU A 354 -22.25 -7.28 0.74
CA GLU A 354 -21.27 -8.29 0.34
C GLU A 354 -20.54 -8.93 1.54
N LEU A 355 -20.11 -8.10 2.49
CA LEU A 355 -19.27 -8.49 3.63
C LEU A 355 -20.02 -8.54 4.97
N GLY A 356 -21.32 -8.22 4.98
CA GLY A 356 -22.16 -8.25 6.18
C GLY A 356 -22.02 -7.01 7.08
N THR A 357 -22.72 -7.05 8.22
CA THR A 357 -22.82 -5.91 9.15
C THR A 357 -21.76 -5.91 10.24
N ASP A 358 -21.16 -7.06 10.53
CA ASP A 358 -20.18 -7.25 11.60
C ASP A 358 -18.84 -6.64 11.18
N ASP A 359 -18.23 -5.83 12.04
CA ASP A 359 -16.98 -5.16 11.72
C ASP A 359 -15.79 -6.12 11.60
N GLN A 360 -14.76 -5.64 10.93
CA GLN A 360 -13.51 -6.37 10.77
C GLN A 360 -12.35 -5.55 11.30
N PRO A 361 -11.40 -6.18 12.01
CA PRO A 361 -10.20 -5.51 12.48
C PRO A 361 -9.42 -4.93 11.29
N ILE A 362 -9.05 -3.66 11.40
CA ILE A 362 -8.16 -3.02 10.42
C ILE A 362 -6.78 -2.71 11.02
N ASP A 363 -6.48 -3.26 12.19
CA ASP A 363 -5.13 -3.28 12.76
C ASP A 363 -4.15 -3.87 11.76
N LEU A 364 -3.08 -3.13 11.44
CA LEU A 364 -2.20 -3.39 10.32
C LEU A 364 -1.66 -4.84 10.31
N LYS A 365 -1.27 -5.36 11.48
CA LYS A 365 -0.74 -6.75 11.59
C LYS A 365 -1.78 -7.80 11.22
N ASN A 366 -3.05 -7.59 11.60
CA ASN A 366 -4.12 -8.53 11.34
C ASN A 366 -4.62 -8.39 9.90
N MET A 367 -4.87 -7.16 9.47
CA MET A 367 -5.37 -6.84 8.13
C MET A 367 -4.39 -7.29 7.04
N ILE A 368 -3.10 -6.99 7.16
CA ILE A 368 -2.11 -7.32 6.13
C ILE A 368 -1.90 -8.84 6.05
N HIS A 369 -1.84 -9.55 7.17
CA HIS A 369 -1.82 -11.02 7.14
C HIS A 369 -3.08 -11.58 6.47
N GLY A 370 -4.27 -11.10 6.85
CA GLY A 370 -5.54 -11.56 6.30
C GLY A 370 -5.71 -11.28 4.79
N ILE A 371 -5.21 -10.15 4.29
CA ILE A 371 -5.24 -9.84 2.85
C ILE A 371 -4.37 -10.84 2.09
N HIS A 372 -3.12 -11.04 2.52
CA HIS A 372 -2.18 -11.88 1.78
C HIS A 372 -2.46 -13.38 1.96
N SER A 373 -3.09 -13.80 3.07
CA SER A 373 -3.57 -15.17 3.24
C SER A 373 -4.90 -15.45 2.53
N GLY A 374 -5.58 -14.41 2.02
CA GLY A 374 -6.88 -14.54 1.37
C GLY A 374 -8.03 -14.86 2.34
N THR A 375 -7.97 -14.39 3.58
CA THR A 375 -8.92 -14.76 4.63
C THR A 375 -9.76 -13.60 5.18
N VAL A 376 -9.68 -12.40 4.58
CA VAL A 376 -10.37 -11.21 5.09
C VAL A 376 -11.16 -10.48 4.00
N GLY A 377 -12.23 -9.80 4.39
CA GLY A 377 -12.90 -8.80 3.58
C GLY A 377 -13.06 -7.52 4.39
N VAL A 378 -12.72 -6.35 3.81
CA VAL A 378 -12.69 -5.08 4.54
C VAL A 378 -13.55 -4.02 3.85
N CYS A 379 -14.32 -3.28 4.64
CA CYS A 379 -15.05 -2.11 4.16
C CYS A 379 -14.13 -0.89 4.04
N GLY A 380 -14.03 -0.31 2.85
CA GLY A 380 -13.17 0.84 2.57
C GLY A 380 -13.91 2.18 2.45
N PHE A 381 -13.18 3.18 1.96
CA PHE A 381 -13.71 4.53 1.73
C PHE A 381 -14.92 4.52 0.79
N GLY A 382 -15.94 5.32 1.09
CA GLY A 382 -17.20 5.31 0.32
C GLY A 382 -18.08 4.09 0.58
N ASN A 383 -17.81 3.33 1.66
CA ASN A 383 -18.54 2.12 2.04
C ASN A 383 -18.48 1.03 0.93
N SER A 384 -17.34 0.95 0.24
CA SER A 384 -17.07 -0.10 -0.75
C SER A 384 -16.63 -1.39 -0.07
N ALA A 385 -17.03 -2.53 -0.63
CA ALA A 385 -16.50 -3.84 -0.25
C ALA A 385 -15.14 -4.07 -0.93
N HIS A 386 -14.21 -4.66 -0.18
CA HIS A 386 -12.99 -5.25 -0.70
C HIS A 386 -12.89 -6.69 -0.19
N PRO A 387 -13.46 -7.67 -0.89
CA PRO A 387 -13.30 -9.09 -0.57
C PRO A 387 -11.91 -9.54 -0.99
N TYR A 388 -11.02 -9.85 -0.05
CA TYR A 388 -9.68 -10.36 -0.39
C TYR A 388 -9.61 -11.88 -0.43
N PHE A 389 -10.76 -12.57 -0.45
CA PHE A 389 -10.83 -14.04 -0.36
C PHE A 389 -10.20 -14.78 -1.53
N ASP A 390 -10.08 -14.12 -2.68
CA ASP A 390 -9.51 -14.68 -3.91
C ASP A 390 -8.06 -14.19 -4.16
N VAL A 391 -7.45 -13.51 -3.19
CA VAL A 391 -6.04 -13.07 -3.32
C VAL A 391 -5.13 -14.30 -3.40
N VAL A 392 -4.36 -14.36 -4.49
CA VAL A 392 -3.30 -15.35 -4.67
C VAL A 392 -1.96 -14.69 -4.38
N TYR A 393 -1.37 -15.00 -3.22
CA TYR A 393 -0.05 -14.50 -2.87
C TYR A 393 1.04 -15.14 -3.75
N PRO A 394 1.87 -14.36 -4.47
CA PRO A 394 2.88 -14.92 -5.38
C PRO A 394 4.05 -15.58 -4.64
N GLY A 395 4.33 -15.15 -3.41
CA GLY A 395 5.41 -15.68 -2.59
C GLY A 395 4.98 -16.84 -1.70
N ARG A 396 5.77 -17.11 -0.67
CA ARG A 396 5.46 -18.11 0.37
C ARG A 396 4.97 -17.41 1.63
N LEU A 397 3.75 -17.71 2.10
CA LEU A 397 3.19 -17.08 3.32
C LEU A 397 4.02 -17.34 4.59
N ASN A 398 4.80 -18.43 4.62
CA ASN A 398 5.73 -18.72 5.71
C ASN A 398 7.11 -18.07 5.52
N ASN A 399 7.37 -17.34 4.43
CA ASN A 399 8.54 -16.47 4.32
C ASN A 399 8.27 -15.16 5.06
N CYS A 400 8.42 -15.17 6.39
CA CYS A 400 8.19 -13.99 7.22
C CYS A 400 9.07 -12.80 6.78
N GLU A 401 10.30 -13.08 6.32
CA GLU A 401 11.23 -12.09 5.79
C GLU A 401 10.87 -11.61 4.37
N GLY A 402 9.78 -12.10 3.77
CA GLY A 402 9.15 -11.45 2.61
C GLY A 402 8.51 -10.10 2.96
N CYS A 403 8.28 -9.79 4.24
CA CYS A 403 7.78 -8.48 4.69
C CYS A 403 8.52 -7.95 5.92
N HIS A 404 8.82 -8.81 6.89
CA HIS A 404 9.42 -8.42 8.16
C HIS A 404 10.92 -8.13 8.03
N GLN A 405 11.43 -7.18 8.79
CA GLN A 405 12.88 -7.06 9.03
C GLN A 405 13.37 -8.29 9.80
N PRO A 406 14.67 -8.65 9.73
CA PRO A 406 15.21 -9.75 10.53
C PRO A 406 14.86 -9.59 12.01
N GLY A 407 14.21 -10.61 12.58
CA GLY A 407 13.73 -10.61 13.96
C GLY A 407 12.40 -9.86 14.21
N GLY A 408 11.86 -9.15 13.22
CA GLY A 408 10.60 -8.41 13.33
C GLY A 408 9.33 -9.29 13.35
N TYR A 409 9.47 -10.60 13.17
CA TYR A 409 8.38 -11.58 13.10
C TYR A 409 8.19 -12.40 14.38
N TYR A 410 9.02 -12.17 15.42
CA TYR A 410 8.90 -12.87 16.69
C TYR A 410 7.77 -12.27 17.54
N PRO A 411 7.12 -13.09 18.41
CA PRO A 411 6.22 -12.56 19.41
C PRO A 411 6.96 -11.64 20.38
N VAL A 412 6.21 -10.71 20.97
CA VAL A 412 6.69 -9.72 21.93
C VAL A 412 6.31 -10.08 23.36
N GLU A 413 7.01 -9.49 24.34
CA GLU A 413 6.69 -9.70 25.75
C GLU A 413 5.34 -9.05 26.11
N PRO A 414 4.64 -9.55 27.15
CA PRO A 414 3.36 -9.00 27.58
C PRO A 414 3.42 -7.51 27.90
N GLY A 415 2.49 -6.74 27.31
CA GLY A 415 2.38 -5.31 27.53
C GLY A 415 3.25 -4.44 26.62
N GLU A 416 4.06 -5.03 25.73
CA GLU A 416 4.84 -4.25 24.76
C GLU A 416 3.99 -3.66 23.63
N ILE A 417 2.87 -4.31 23.30
CA ILE A 417 1.96 -3.89 22.20
C ILE A 417 0.49 -4.09 22.62
N LEU A 418 -0.43 -3.42 21.92
CA LEU A 418 -1.87 -3.48 22.25
C LEU A 418 -2.59 -4.65 21.57
N GLY A 419 -3.66 -5.12 22.22
CA GLY A 419 -4.57 -6.12 21.67
C GLY A 419 -5.42 -5.56 20.53
N THR A 420 -5.77 -6.42 19.58
CA THR A 420 -6.55 -6.03 18.39
C THR A 420 -8.04 -6.05 18.71
N THR A 421 -8.71 -4.90 18.55
CA THR A 421 -10.18 -4.82 18.57
C THR A 421 -10.73 -5.58 17.39
N VAL A 422 -11.58 -6.57 17.65
CA VAL A 422 -12.26 -7.39 16.62
C VAL A 422 -13.74 -7.05 16.50
N ASP A 423 -14.31 -6.42 17.52
CA ASP A 423 -15.63 -5.80 17.51
C ASP A 423 -15.56 -4.53 18.34
N ALA A 424 -15.74 -3.39 17.69
CA ALA A 424 -15.60 -2.07 18.29
C ALA A 424 -16.85 -1.56 19.02
N ASN A 425 -17.99 -2.25 18.95
CA ASN A 425 -19.26 -1.80 19.54
C ASN A 425 -19.55 -0.28 19.34
N ASP A 426 -19.21 0.58 20.31
CA ASP A 426 -19.16 2.04 20.15
C ASP A 426 -17.77 2.53 19.67
N PRO A 427 -17.61 2.95 18.39
CA PRO A 427 -16.31 3.39 17.85
C PRO A 427 -15.75 4.67 18.49
N SER A 428 -16.44 5.29 19.43
CA SER A 428 -15.94 6.45 20.18
C SER A 428 -15.14 6.09 21.43
N THR A 429 -15.22 4.85 21.93
CA THR A 429 -14.51 4.41 23.13
C THR A 429 -14.03 2.97 23.00
N PRO A 430 -12.82 2.62 23.47
CA PRO A 430 -12.35 1.23 23.40
C PRO A 430 -12.89 0.34 24.53
N THR A 431 -13.66 0.90 25.48
CA THR A 431 -13.91 0.21 26.77
C THR A 431 -14.97 -0.90 26.71
N ASP A 432 -15.78 -0.93 25.66
CA ASP A 432 -16.76 -1.96 25.35
C ASP A 432 -16.35 -2.86 24.18
N ASP A 433 -15.14 -2.68 23.65
CA ASP A 433 -14.58 -3.51 22.58
C ASP A 433 -14.42 -4.97 23.01
N THR A 434 -14.68 -5.88 22.07
CA THR A 434 -14.15 -7.25 22.13
C THR A 434 -12.77 -7.28 21.49
N VAL A 435 -11.81 -7.90 22.18
CA VAL A 435 -10.39 -7.80 21.85
C VAL A 435 -9.74 -9.17 21.83
N VAL A 436 -8.88 -9.39 20.84
CA VAL A 436 -7.95 -10.52 20.81
C VAL A 436 -6.59 -10.04 21.34
N SER A 437 -6.00 -10.82 22.25
CA SER A 437 -4.70 -10.52 22.86
C SER A 437 -3.58 -10.40 21.80
N PRO A 438 -2.51 -9.65 22.09
CA PRO A 438 -1.71 -9.07 21.02
C PRO A 438 -0.93 -10.07 20.16
N ASN A 439 -0.25 -11.05 20.76
CA ASN A 439 0.45 -12.09 19.99
C ASN A 439 -0.55 -13.07 19.37
N ALA A 440 -1.62 -13.44 20.09
CA ALA A 440 -2.66 -14.31 19.55
C ALA A 440 -3.26 -13.74 18.27
N SER A 441 -3.57 -12.44 18.23
CA SER A 441 -4.09 -11.75 17.04
C SER A 441 -3.13 -11.81 15.84
N ALA A 442 -1.82 -11.66 16.09
CA ALA A 442 -0.82 -11.73 15.04
C ALA A 442 -0.74 -13.15 14.42
N CYS A 443 -0.78 -14.18 15.26
CA CYS A 443 -0.68 -15.58 14.83
C CYS A 443 -1.99 -16.09 14.22
N SER A 444 -3.14 -15.69 14.78
CA SER A 444 -4.46 -16.15 14.34
C SER A 444 -4.91 -15.56 13.00
N GLY A 445 -4.14 -14.64 12.41
CA GLY A 445 -4.34 -14.21 11.02
C GLY A 445 -4.09 -15.33 10.00
N CYS A 446 -3.21 -16.28 10.33
CA CYS A 446 -2.89 -17.44 9.49
C CYS A 446 -3.22 -18.78 10.17
N HIS A 447 -3.02 -18.88 11.48
CA HIS A 447 -3.35 -20.07 12.28
C HIS A 447 -4.79 -20.01 12.79
N VAL A 448 -5.74 -20.28 11.89
CA VAL A 448 -7.18 -20.07 12.10
C VAL A 448 -7.93 -21.31 12.63
N ASP A 449 -7.26 -22.45 12.79
CA ASP A 449 -7.94 -23.67 13.23
C ASP A 449 -8.25 -23.67 14.74
N PHE A 450 -9.26 -24.47 15.13
CA PHE A 450 -9.73 -24.56 16.51
C PHE A 450 -8.63 -24.99 17.49
N LEU A 451 -7.77 -25.92 17.10
CA LEU A 451 -6.72 -26.44 17.98
C LEU A 451 -5.65 -25.37 18.23
N ALA A 452 -5.29 -24.61 17.21
CA ALA A 452 -4.39 -23.46 17.33
C ALA A 452 -4.95 -22.42 18.30
N ALA A 453 -6.24 -22.06 18.18
CA ALA A 453 -6.89 -21.12 19.10
C ALA A 453 -6.89 -21.62 20.55
N GLU A 454 -7.20 -22.90 20.79
CA GLU A 454 -7.17 -23.48 22.14
C GLU A 454 -5.74 -23.55 22.70
N HIS A 455 -4.74 -23.84 21.86
CA HIS A 455 -3.33 -23.78 22.25
C HIS A 455 -2.92 -22.36 22.67
N MET A 456 -3.30 -21.34 21.90
CA MET A 456 -3.03 -19.94 22.25
C MET A 456 -3.68 -19.59 23.61
N LYS A 457 -4.94 -19.98 23.83
CA LYS A 457 -5.63 -19.79 25.12
C LYS A 457 -4.93 -20.46 26.30
N GLN A 458 -4.46 -21.69 26.12
CA GLN A 458 -3.70 -22.41 27.15
C GLN A 458 -2.40 -21.69 27.56
N ASN A 459 -1.83 -20.88 26.67
CA ASN A 459 -0.61 -20.12 26.91
C ASN A 459 -0.86 -18.63 27.20
N GLY A 460 -2.09 -18.31 27.61
CA GLY A 460 -2.49 -16.99 28.08
C GLY A 460 -3.02 -16.03 27.02
N GLY A 461 -3.19 -16.50 25.78
CA GLY A 461 -3.95 -15.77 24.77
C GLY A 461 -5.43 -15.65 25.15
N ASP A 462 -6.09 -14.58 24.73
CA ASP A 462 -7.49 -14.32 25.05
C ASP A 462 -8.19 -13.77 23.81
N PHE A 463 -9.29 -14.41 23.41
CA PHE A 463 -10.05 -14.05 22.20
C PHE A 463 -11.33 -13.29 22.54
N THR A 464 -11.56 -13.00 23.82
CA THR A 464 -12.76 -12.31 24.34
C THR A 464 -12.36 -11.31 25.41
N ALA A 465 -11.14 -10.78 25.33
CA ALA A 465 -10.64 -9.75 26.24
C ALA A 465 -11.36 -8.42 25.97
N THR A 466 -11.15 -7.45 26.86
CA THR A 466 -11.61 -6.06 26.65
C THR A 466 -10.45 -5.09 26.85
N LYS A 467 -10.72 -3.79 26.77
CA LYS A 467 -9.73 -2.73 27.00
C LYS A 467 -10.13 -1.78 28.12
N ALA A 468 -9.12 -1.21 28.78
CA ALA A 468 -9.29 -0.04 29.62
C ALA A 468 -9.39 1.24 28.75
N ALA A 469 -9.72 2.37 29.37
CA ALA A 469 -9.85 3.64 28.66
C ALA A 469 -8.55 4.11 27.97
N ASP A 470 -7.39 3.72 28.49
CA ASP A 470 -6.07 3.99 27.90
C ASP A 470 -5.66 2.96 26.83
N SER A 471 -6.62 2.10 26.42
CA SER A 471 -6.47 0.99 25.47
C SER A 471 -5.65 -0.19 25.97
N THR A 472 -5.20 -0.20 27.22
CA THR A 472 -4.49 -1.36 27.78
C THR A 472 -5.41 -2.57 27.86
N LEU A 473 -4.84 -3.76 27.61
CA LEU A 473 -5.60 -5.01 27.59
C LEU A 473 -6.10 -5.38 28.99
N ILE A 474 -7.39 -5.67 29.11
CA ILE A 474 -8.01 -6.31 30.27
C ILE A 474 -8.28 -7.76 29.87
N SER A 475 -7.42 -8.67 30.34
CA SER A 475 -7.52 -10.10 30.04
C SER A 475 -7.40 -10.95 31.30
N SER A 476 -8.00 -12.14 31.23
CA SER A 476 -7.83 -13.19 32.24
C SER A 476 -6.50 -13.96 32.11
N GLY A 477 -5.80 -13.81 30.97
CA GLY A 477 -4.54 -14.46 30.64
C GLY A 477 -3.39 -13.47 30.50
N VAL A 478 -2.16 -14.02 30.55
CA VAL A 478 -0.93 -13.31 30.22
C VAL A 478 -0.19 -14.18 29.21
N GLU A 479 0.00 -13.67 28.00
CA GLU A 479 0.65 -14.40 26.92
C GLU A 479 2.07 -14.82 27.32
N THR A 480 2.43 -16.08 27.10
CA THR A 480 3.78 -16.61 27.35
C THR A 480 4.44 -17.10 26.06
N CYS A 481 3.99 -16.58 24.92
CA CYS A 481 4.37 -17.02 23.57
C CYS A 481 5.89 -17.01 23.38
N VAL A 482 6.58 -15.95 23.81
CA VAL A 482 8.04 -15.76 23.64
C VAL A 482 8.86 -16.87 24.29
N LEU A 483 8.33 -17.55 25.32
CA LEU A 483 9.02 -18.65 25.99
C LEU A 483 9.32 -19.82 25.04
N CYS A 484 8.40 -20.10 24.13
CA CYS A 484 8.46 -21.22 23.20
C CYS A 484 8.76 -20.79 21.77
N HIS A 485 8.25 -19.61 21.37
CA HIS A 485 8.28 -19.10 20.01
C HIS A 485 9.31 -18.00 19.76
N GLY A 486 10.02 -17.54 20.80
CA GLY A 486 11.12 -16.59 20.64
C GLY A 486 12.38 -17.19 19.97
N PRO A 487 13.40 -16.36 19.69
CA PRO A 487 14.65 -16.81 19.09
C PRO A 487 15.37 -17.87 19.93
N GLY A 488 15.81 -18.95 19.30
CA GLY A 488 16.51 -20.09 19.90
C GLY A 488 15.65 -20.96 20.82
N ARG A 489 14.32 -20.76 20.84
CA ARG A 489 13.40 -21.53 21.70
C ARG A 489 12.95 -22.83 21.04
N SER A 490 12.23 -23.65 21.80
CA SER A 490 11.83 -25.01 21.37
C SER A 490 10.95 -25.04 20.12
N ALA A 491 10.22 -23.97 19.85
CA ALA A 491 9.38 -23.77 18.67
C ALA A 491 9.62 -22.38 18.07
N ASP A 492 10.90 -22.01 17.97
CA ASP A 492 11.38 -20.76 17.34
C ASP A 492 10.65 -20.49 16.01
N VAL A 493 10.04 -19.31 15.89
CA VAL A 493 9.25 -18.91 14.71
C VAL A 493 10.08 -18.97 13.43
N GLY A 494 11.32 -18.48 13.46
CA GLY A 494 12.20 -18.52 12.30
C GLY A 494 12.48 -19.95 11.84
N VAL A 495 12.74 -20.85 12.79
CA VAL A 495 12.99 -22.27 12.49
C VAL A 495 11.73 -22.97 11.98
N VAL A 496 10.59 -22.82 12.66
CA VAL A 496 9.37 -23.58 12.28
C VAL A 496 8.73 -23.10 10.98
N HIS A 497 9.00 -21.86 10.56
CA HIS A 497 8.54 -21.32 9.29
C HIS A 497 9.60 -21.45 8.17
N GLY A 498 10.82 -21.89 8.48
CA GLY A 498 11.92 -21.99 7.52
C GLY A 498 12.47 -20.63 7.08
N VAL A 499 12.35 -19.60 7.95
CA VAL A 499 12.85 -18.26 7.65
C VAL A 499 14.36 -18.31 7.46
N GLY A 500 14.84 -17.78 6.34
CA GLY A 500 16.24 -17.86 5.92
C GLY A 500 16.60 -19.09 5.08
N GLU A 501 15.66 -20.02 4.87
CA GLU A 501 15.81 -21.13 3.89
C GLU A 501 15.26 -20.77 2.50
N PHE A 502 14.62 -19.61 2.37
CA PHE A 502 14.13 -19.10 1.10
C PHE A 502 15.27 -18.45 0.30
N GLU A 503 15.58 -18.96 -0.89
CA GLU A 503 16.61 -18.39 -1.77
C GLU A 503 16.19 -17.06 -2.41
N PHE A 504 14.87 -16.82 -2.52
CA PHE A 504 14.27 -15.62 -3.11
C PHE A 504 12.99 -15.25 -2.32
N ASN A 505 12.63 -13.97 -2.31
CA ASN A 505 11.38 -13.49 -1.71
C ASN A 505 10.13 -14.04 -2.41
#